data_AF-A0A933L9E9-F1
#
_entry.id   AF-A0A933L9E9-F1
#
_cell.length_a   1.000
_cell.length_b   1.000
_cell.length_c   1.000
_cell.angle_alpha   90.00
_cell.angle_beta   90.00
_cell.angle_gamma   90.00
#
_symmetry.space_group_name_H-M   'P 1'
#
loop_
_entity.id
_entity.type
_entity.pdbx_description
1 polymer ?
#
loop_
_entity_poly.entity_id
_entity_poly.type
_entity_poly.pdbx_seq_one_letter_code
_entity_poly.pdbx_strand_id
1 'polypeptide(L)' 'GVVGEDFQVFGYRGLYVCDGSVIPTALGVNPQVTIMAFATHLANQITST' A
#
# COMPACT_ATOMS: atom_id res chain seq x y z
N GLY A 1 -10.27 0.26 -8.21
CA GLY A 1 -9.32 0.66 -7.17
C GLY A 1 -8.83 2.07 -7.43
N VAL A 2 -8.26 2.74 -6.43
CA VAL A 2 -7.61 4.06 -6.58
C VAL A 2 -6.10 3.92 -6.83
N VAL A 3 -5.51 2.81 -6.37
CA VAL A 3 -4.11 2.43 -6.55
C VAL A 3 -3.98 1.12 -7.34
N GLY A 4 -2.82 0.93 -7.96
CA GLY A 4 -2.38 -0.35 -8.54
C GLY A 4 -1.83 -1.34 -7.50
N GLU A 5 -1.37 -2.50 -7.97
CA GLU A 5 -0.75 -3.53 -7.12
C GLU A 5 0.58 -3.08 -6.48
N ASP A 6 1.21 -2.06 -7.08
CA ASP A 6 2.42 -1.40 -6.62
C ASP A 6 2.15 -0.23 -5.65
N PHE A 7 0.91 -0.06 -5.20
CA PHE A 7 0.44 1.03 -4.34
C PHE A 7 0.51 2.43 -4.99
N GLN A 8 0.84 2.53 -6.29
CA GLN A 8 0.88 3.81 -7.00
C GLN A 8 -0.53 4.27 -7.37
N VAL A 9 -0.82 5.56 -7.14
CA VAL A 9 -2.11 6.16 -7.49
C VAL A 9 -2.23 6.26 -9.01
N PHE A 10 -3.35 5.78 -9.55
CA PHE A 10 -3.59 5.85 -11.00
C PHE A 10 -3.53 7.29 -11.51
N GLY A 11 -2.76 7.51 -12.58
CA GLY A 11 -2.58 8.84 -13.19
C GLY A 11 -1.52 9.72 -12.51
N TYR A 12 -0.89 9.28 -11.42
CA TYR A 12 0.13 10.05 -10.70
C TYR A 12 1.41 9.25 -10.50
N ARG A 13 2.46 9.60 -11.25
CA ARG A 13 3.78 8.98 -11.08
C ARG A 13 4.43 9.45 -9.78
N GLY A 14 4.90 8.49 -8.98
CA GLY A 14 5.63 8.77 -7.74
C GLY A 14 4.75 9.11 -6.54
N LEU A 15 3.42 9.05 -6.69
CA LEU A 15 2.47 9.19 -5.58
C LEU A 15 1.97 7.81 -5.17
N TYR A 16 2.18 7.45 -3.90
CA TYR A 16 1.83 6.14 -3.36
C TYR A 16 0.94 6.28 -2.12
N VAL A 17 0.02 5.33 -1.91
CA VAL A 17 -0.81 5.21 -0.72
C VAL A 17 -0.67 3.82 -0.15
N CYS A 18 -0.36 3.68 1.14
CA CYS A 18 -0.13 2.39 1.79
C CYS A 18 -0.69 2.38 3.23
N ASP A 19 -2.01 2.54 3.34
CA ASP A 19 -2.74 2.51 4.61
C ASP A 19 -3.90 1.49 4.56
N GLY A 20 -4.84 1.54 5.51
CA GLY A 20 -5.98 0.61 5.54
C GLY A 20 -6.90 0.68 4.31
N SER A 21 -6.90 1.78 3.54
CA SER A 21 -7.77 1.97 2.37
C SER A 21 -7.39 1.08 1.18
N VAL A 22 -6.15 0.58 1.13
CA VAL A 22 -5.67 -0.30 0.04
C VAL A 22 -5.99 -1.76 0.30
N ILE A 23 -6.47 -2.10 1.50
CA ILE A 23 -6.88 -3.46 1.85
C ILE A 23 -8.26 -3.72 1.20
N PRO A 24 -8.40 -4.70 0.29
CA PRO A 24 -9.61 -4.86 -0.52
C PRO A 24 -10.87 -5.18 0.28
N THR A 25 -10.71 -5.75 1.47
CA THR A 25 -11.79 -6.21 2.34
C THR A 25 -11.50 -5.92 3.80
N ALA A 26 -12.53 -5.77 4.62
CA ALA A 26 -12.37 -5.69 6.06
C ALA A 26 -11.69 -6.97 6.60
N LEU A 27 -10.64 -6.81 7.40
CA LEU A 27 -9.92 -7.94 8.01
C LEU A 27 -10.65 -8.54 9.23
N GLY A 28 -11.69 -7.87 9.74
CA GLY A 28 -12.39 -8.29 10.96
C GLY A 28 -11.57 -8.18 12.26
N VAL A 29 -10.31 -7.73 12.15
CA VAL A 29 -9.35 -7.53 13.25
C VAL A 29 -8.58 -6.22 13.02
N ASN A 30 -7.76 -5.82 14.00
CA ASN A 30 -6.91 -4.63 13.86
C ASN A 30 -5.92 -4.79 12.68
N PRO A 31 -5.93 -3.88 11.69
CA PRO A 31 -5.10 -3.99 10.48
C PRO A 31 -3.65 -3.54 10.66
N GLN A 32 -3.21 -3.12 11.86
CA GLN A 32 -1.90 -2.48 12.06
C GLN A 32 -0.71 -3.27 11.49
N VAL A 33 -0.64 -4.58 11.73
CA VAL A 33 0.51 -5.40 11.29
C VAL A 33 0.46 -5.60 9.77
N THR A 34 -0.74 -5.71 9.20
CA THR A 34 -0.92 -5.79 7.74
C THR A 34 -0.50 -4.50 7.06
N ILE A 35 -0.89 -3.34 7.59
CA ILE A 35 -0.46 -2.03 7.09
C ILE A 35 1.06 -1.89 7.18
N MET A 36 1.66 -2.27 8.32
CA MET A 36 3.11 -2.23 8.51
C MET A 36 3.84 -3.14 7.51
N ALA A 37 3.32 -4.33 7.24
CA ALA A 37 3.89 -5.26 6.27
C ALA A 37 3.87 -4.70 4.84
N PHE A 38 2.73 -4.13 4.42
CA PHE A 38 2.62 -3.47 3.11
C PHE A 38 3.54 -2.26 3.00
N ALA A 39 3.61 -1.41 4.02
CA ALA A 39 4.48 -0.24 4.04
C ALA A 39 5.96 -0.65 3.93
N THR A 40 6.36 -1.69 4.65
CA THR A 40 7.74 -2.24 4.57
C THR A 40 8.04 -2.79 3.18
N HIS A 41 7.09 -3.51 2.58
CA HIS A 41 7.25 -4.04 1.24
C HIS A 41 7.37 -2.94 0.18
N LEU A 42 6.50 -1.92 0.24
CA LEU A 42 6.56 -0.76 -0.63
C LEU A 42 7.87 0.00 -0.46
N ALA A 43 8.33 0.23 0.78
CA ALA A 43 9.59 0.91 1.06
C ALA A 43 10.78 0.20 0.39
N ASN A 44 10.82 -1.13 0.43
CA ASN A 44 11.84 -1.92 -0.26
C ASN A 44 11.74 -1.74 -1.78
N GLN A 45 10.54 -1.75 -2.36
CA GLN A 45 10.36 -1.54 -3.81
C GLN A 45 10.85 -0.17 -4.26
N ILE A 46 10.48 0.91 -3.55
CA ILE A 46 10.81 2.28 -3.96
C ILE A 46 12.28 2.64 -3.72
N THR A 47 12.94 2.00 -2.75
CA THR A 47 14.34 2.30 -2.38
C THR A 47 15.35 1.41 -3.11
N SER A 48 14.91 0.32 -3.76
CA SER A 48 15.81 -0.57 -4.53
C SER A 48 16.23 -0.02 -5.90
N THR A 49 16.20 1.31 -6.08
CA THR A 49 16.65 2.03 -7.28
C THR A 49 17.91 2.83 -6.94
#